data_AF-A0A969J5W8-F1
#
_entry.id   AF-A0A969J5W8-F1
#
_cell.length_a   1.000
_cell.length_b   1.000
_cell.length_c   1.000
_cell.angle_alpha   90.00
_cell.angle_beta   90.00
_cell.angle_gamma   90.00
#
_symmetry.space_group_name_H-M   'P 1'
#
loop_
_entity.id
_entity.type
_entity.pdbx_description
1 polymer ?
#
loop_
_entity_poly.entity_id
_entity_poly.type
_entity_poly.pdbx_seq_one_letter_code
_entity_poly.pdbx_strand_id
1 'polypeptide(L)'
;MTLTPQTIPKFITPPGYKSQAEDCCAEADLLGFWLLRQRTPTQRMEIVASMTQNARRFSLMCLCQQFSHFSQQALARKIAEAWLQEDCPPNYIPTGNKMTWIQDSLALAEKLHPILQVQGVLYYVTGGVAAITYGEPRTTRDLDLVIAIGRGGIPGLVNDLENAGFYVPGVEDVVSGRMKMLQITEMATISRADLVIAGEKEFDQVQFTRRQQHQTPSGAEIYMASPEDIILNKLLWGKQSQSEKQWRDILGVLKTQQDALDFRYLNQWASQFNLLQDLDRALLESGLW
;
A
#
# COMPACT_ATOMS: atom_id res chain seq x y z
N MET A 1 36.62 -1.49 -3.17
CA MET A 1 35.86 -2.72 -3.47
C MET A 1 35.73 -2.85 -4.98
N THR A 2 36.36 -3.84 -5.58
CA THR A 2 36.19 -4.18 -7.00
C THR A 2 34.81 -4.83 -7.17
N LEU A 3 33.88 -4.12 -7.82
CA LEU A 3 32.57 -4.68 -8.18
C LEU A 3 32.82 -5.79 -9.22
N THR A 4 32.67 -7.05 -8.81
CA THR A 4 32.61 -8.17 -9.77
C THR A 4 31.36 -8.00 -10.64
N PRO A 5 31.48 -8.05 -11.98
CA PRO A 5 30.31 -7.91 -12.85
C PRO A 5 29.31 -9.03 -12.56
N GLN A 6 28.06 -8.66 -12.28
CA GLN A 6 26.99 -9.62 -12.10
C GLN A 6 26.62 -10.20 -13.48
N THR A 7 26.70 -11.52 -13.63
CA THR A 7 26.28 -12.18 -14.88
C THR A 7 24.77 -12.18 -14.96
N ILE A 8 24.22 -11.45 -15.94
CA ILE A 8 22.77 -11.42 -16.21
C ILE A 8 22.39 -12.76 -16.87
N PRO A 9 21.39 -13.51 -16.34
CA PRO A 9 20.95 -14.74 -16.97
C PRO A 9 20.23 -14.43 -18.29
N LYS A 10 20.24 -15.39 -19.22
CA LYS A 10 19.37 -15.33 -20.40
C LYS A 10 17.95 -15.67 -19.97
N PHE A 11 17.00 -14.82 -20.33
CA PHE A 11 15.59 -15.05 -20.04
C PHE A 11 14.88 -15.70 -21.23
N ILE A 12 14.04 -16.69 -20.94
CA ILE A 12 13.11 -17.27 -21.91
C ILE A 12 11.72 -16.84 -21.48
N THR A 13 10.99 -16.20 -22.37
CA THR A 13 9.62 -15.75 -22.11
C THR A 13 8.68 -16.95 -22.01
N PRO A 14 8.02 -17.18 -20.86
CA PRO A 14 7.03 -18.25 -20.74
C PRO A 14 5.83 -18.03 -21.68
N PRO A 15 5.20 -19.10 -22.19
CA PRO A 15 3.96 -18.97 -22.95
C PRO A 15 2.89 -18.21 -22.16
N GLY A 16 2.20 -17.26 -22.81
CA GLY A 16 1.15 -16.47 -22.16
C GLY A 16 1.64 -15.35 -21.23
N TYR A 17 2.96 -15.21 -21.02
CA TYR A 17 3.53 -14.15 -20.18
C TYR A 17 3.11 -12.76 -20.65
N LYS A 18 2.68 -11.92 -19.71
CA LYS A 18 2.28 -10.54 -19.94
C LYS A 18 3.19 -9.59 -19.18
N SER A 19 3.89 -8.68 -19.87
CA SER A 19 4.69 -7.62 -19.24
C SER A 19 3.81 -6.68 -18.39
N GLN A 20 4.41 -5.99 -17.40
CA GLN A 20 3.70 -5.02 -16.56
C GLN A 20 3.24 -3.78 -17.32
N ALA A 21 3.84 -3.49 -18.48
CA ALA A 21 3.48 -2.41 -19.38
C ALA A 21 3.51 -2.89 -20.84
N GLU A 22 2.61 -2.35 -21.67
CA GLU A 22 2.46 -2.74 -23.08
C GLU A 22 3.69 -2.38 -23.94
N ASP A 23 4.40 -1.32 -23.55
CA ASP A 23 5.62 -0.83 -24.19
C ASP A 23 6.90 -1.49 -23.64
N CYS A 24 6.78 -2.41 -22.68
CA CYS A 24 7.90 -3.14 -22.09
C CYS A 24 8.03 -4.54 -22.72
N CYS A 25 9.17 -4.83 -23.35
CA CYS A 25 9.42 -6.16 -23.88
C CYS A 25 9.56 -7.19 -22.73
N ALA A 26 9.14 -8.43 -22.99
CA ALA A 26 9.12 -9.47 -21.96
C ALA A 26 10.49 -9.75 -21.32
N GLU A 27 11.58 -9.67 -22.09
CA GLU A 27 12.94 -9.87 -21.58
C GLU A 27 13.33 -8.78 -20.56
N ALA A 28 12.99 -7.51 -20.83
CA ALA A 28 13.24 -6.41 -19.90
C ALA A 28 12.39 -6.53 -18.63
N ASP A 29 11.13 -6.94 -18.76
CA ASP A 29 10.23 -7.19 -17.63
C ASP A 29 10.77 -8.32 -16.74
N LEU A 30 11.17 -9.44 -17.35
CA LEU A 30 11.79 -10.59 -16.66
C LEU A 30 13.08 -10.22 -15.93
N LEU A 31 13.94 -9.40 -16.56
CA LEU A 31 15.13 -8.84 -15.92
C LEU A 31 14.78 -7.99 -14.70
N GLY A 32 13.78 -7.11 -14.83
CA GLY A 32 13.30 -6.27 -13.73
C GLY A 32 12.86 -7.09 -12.53
N PHE A 33 12.02 -8.10 -12.74
CA PHE A 33 11.59 -9.00 -11.67
C PHE A 33 12.72 -9.88 -11.12
N TRP A 34 13.66 -10.32 -11.96
CA TRP A 34 14.85 -11.01 -11.48
C TRP A 34 15.69 -10.14 -10.54
N LEU A 35 15.91 -8.87 -10.88
CA LEU A 35 16.61 -7.90 -10.01
C LEU A 35 15.85 -7.64 -8.70
N LEU A 36 14.52 -7.57 -8.76
CA LEU A 36 13.69 -7.40 -7.56
C LEU A 36 13.79 -8.60 -6.62
N ARG A 37 13.87 -9.83 -7.16
CA ARG A 37 14.03 -11.06 -6.37
C ARG A 37 15.37 -11.16 -5.65
N GLN A 38 16.39 -10.41 -6.08
CA GLN A 38 17.67 -10.33 -5.37
C GLN A 38 17.62 -9.41 -4.13
N ARG A 39 16.46 -8.79 -3.84
CA ARG A 39 16.30 -7.83 -2.76
C ARG A 39 15.48 -8.40 -1.61
N THR A 40 15.88 -8.08 -0.39
CA THR A 40 15.08 -8.38 0.81
C THR A 40 13.78 -7.55 0.81
N PRO A 41 12.76 -7.95 1.59
CA PRO A 41 11.56 -7.12 1.78
C PRO A 41 11.89 -5.68 2.21
N THR A 42 12.81 -5.49 3.17
CA THR A 42 13.23 -4.16 3.63
C THR A 42 13.89 -3.34 2.51
N GLN A 43 14.74 -3.95 1.68
CA GLN A 43 15.34 -3.24 0.52
C GLN A 43 14.29 -2.85 -0.53
N ARG A 44 13.21 -3.65 -0.68
CA ARG A 44 12.08 -3.28 -1.55
C ARG A 44 11.26 -2.13 -0.94
N MET A 45 11.05 -2.14 0.37
CA MET A 45 10.45 -1.02 1.10
C MET A 45 11.25 0.28 0.95
N GLU A 46 12.59 0.22 1.00
CA GLU A 46 13.46 1.39 0.76
C GLU A 46 13.24 2.00 -0.62
N ILE A 47 13.13 1.16 -1.66
CA ILE A 47 12.84 1.64 -3.02
C ILE A 47 11.49 2.35 -3.05
N VAL A 48 10.47 1.71 -2.49
CA VAL A 48 9.09 2.24 -2.44
C VAL A 48 9.04 3.58 -1.70
N ALA A 49 9.66 3.67 -0.53
CA ALA A 49 9.77 4.89 0.25
C ALA A 49 10.45 5.98 -0.60
N SER A 50 11.65 5.71 -1.12
CA SER A 50 12.41 6.66 -1.95
C SER A 50 11.61 7.17 -3.17
N MET A 51 10.88 6.29 -3.87
CA MET A 51 10.04 6.69 -5.01
C MET A 51 8.94 7.68 -4.59
N THR A 52 8.24 7.40 -3.49
CA THR A 52 7.17 8.28 -2.97
C THR A 52 7.75 9.62 -2.50
N GLN A 53 8.85 9.60 -1.74
CA GLN A 53 9.52 10.81 -1.26
C GLN A 53 10.03 11.67 -2.43
N ASN A 54 10.59 11.06 -3.48
CA ASN A 54 11.03 11.78 -4.68
C ASN A 54 9.87 12.40 -5.44
N ALA A 55 8.75 11.68 -5.59
CA ALA A 55 7.54 12.21 -6.23
C ALA A 55 6.97 13.42 -5.45
N ARG A 56 6.88 13.31 -4.12
CA ARG A 56 6.45 14.43 -3.26
C ARG A 56 7.41 15.61 -3.33
N ARG A 57 8.73 15.37 -3.33
CA ARG A 57 9.74 16.43 -3.47
C ARG A 57 9.59 17.18 -4.79
N PHE A 58 9.43 16.45 -5.90
CA PHE A 58 9.24 17.06 -7.21
C PHE A 58 7.93 17.86 -7.28
N SER A 59 6.81 17.28 -6.83
CA SER A 59 5.51 17.97 -6.76
C SER A 59 5.62 19.26 -5.94
N LEU A 60 6.26 19.20 -4.77
CA LEU A 60 6.46 20.35 -3.89
C LEU A 60 7.30 21.44 -4.56
N MET A 61 8.39 21.07 -5.26
CA MET A 61 9.21 22.02 -6.00
C MET A 61 8.40 22.74 -7.08
N CYS A 62 7.63 22.01 -7.88
CA CYS A 62 6.78 22.58 -8.92
C CYS A 62 5.72 23.53 -8.34
N LEU A 63 5.02 23.13 -7.28
CA LEU A 63 4.02 23.97 -6.62
C LEU A 63 4.65 25.24 -6.00
N CYS A 64 5.81 25.11 -5.34
CA CYS A 64 6.54 26.27 -4.80
C CYS A 64 6.97 27.25 -5.90
N GLN A 65 7.37 26.75 -7.06
CA GLN A 65 7.78 27.59 -8.19
C GLN A 65 6.56 28.29 -8.81
N GLN A 66 5.49 27.55 -9.06
CA GLN A 66 4.26 28.06 -9.68
C GLN A 66 3.56 29.11 -8.81
N PHE A 67 3.52 28.87 -7.48
CA PHE A 67 2.85 29.74 -6.51
C PHE A 67 3.85 30.55 -5.67
N SER A 68 4.99 30.95 -6.25
CA SER A 68 6.05 31.70 -5.57
C SER A 68 5.62 33.07 -5.03
N HIS A 69 4.52 33.61 -5.54
CA HIS A 69 3.91 34.87 -5.12
C HIS A 69 2.94 34.73 -3.93
N PHE A 70 2.63 33.50 -3.50
CA PHE A 70 1.75 33.26 -2.35
C PHE A 70 2.47 33.50 -1.03
N SER A 71 1.71 33.88 0.00
CA SER A 71 2.19 33.81 1.38
C SER A 71 2.48 32.35 1.76
N GLN A 72 3.29 32.13 2.81
CA GLN A 72 3.60 30.77 3.28
C GLN A 72 2.33 29.96 3.61
N GLN A 73 1.33 30.59 4.24
CA GLN A 73 0.06 29.95 4.59
C GLN A 73 -0.78 29.62 3.34
N ALA A 74 -0.86 30.55 2.38
CA ALA A 74 -1.60 30.31 1.14
C ALA A 74 -0.94 29.20 0.30
N LEU A 75 0.40 29.16 0.27
CA LEU A 75 1.15 28.08 -0.39
C LEU A 75 0.92 26.73 0.30
N ALA A 76 1.00 26.67 1.63
CA ALA A 76 0.74 25.45 2.41
C ALA A 76 -0.68 24.92 2.16
N ARG A 77 -1.68 25.82 2.15
CA ARG A 77 -3.06 25.48 1.79
C ARG A 77 -3.14 24.93 0.36
N LYS A 78 -2.48 25.58 -0.61
CA LYS A 78 -2.53 25.15 -2.01
C LYS A 78 -1.92 23.76 -2.21
N ILE A 79 -0.85 23.45 -1.48
CA ILE A 79 -0.24 22.12 -1.47
C ILE A 79 -1.22 21.09 -0.89
N ALA A 80 -1.87 21.41 0.24
CA ALA A 80 -2.86 20.53 0.85
C ALA A 80 -4.03 20.24 -0.09
N GLU A 81 -4.55 21.25 -0.80
CA GLU A 81 -5.61 21.10 -1.79
C GLU A 81 -5.17 20.22 -2.96
N ALA A 82 -3.95 20.41 -3.45
CA ALA A 82 -3.43 19.62 -4.58
C ALA A 82 -3.22 18.14 -4.21
N TRP A 83 -2.79 17.86 -2.98
CA TRP A 83 -2.45 16.51 -2.54
C TRP A 83 -3.65 15.74 -1.97
N LEU A 84 -4.51 16.40 -1.19
CA LEU A 84 -5.69 15.78 -0.59
C LEU A 84 -6.91 15.81 -1.52
N GLN A 85 -6.94 16.71 -2.51
CA GLN A 85 -8.05 16.84 -3.48
C GLN A 85 -9.40 17.00 -2.76
N GLU A 86 -10.40 16.19 -3.11
CA GLU A 86 -11.74 16.19 -2.49
C GLU A 86 -11.73 15.91 -0.98
N ASP A 87 -10.66 15.29 -0.46
CA ASP A 87 -10.52 14.97 0.95
C ASP A 87 -9.84 16.08 1.78
N CYS A 88 -9.54 17.23 1.15
CA CYS A 88 -8.96 18.38 1.82
C CYS A 88 -10.01 19.09 2.70
N PRO A 89 -9.87 19.14 4.04
CA PRO A 89 -10.89 19.76 4.87
C PRO A 89 -11.03 21.26 4.58
N PRO A 90 -12.23 21.85 4.70
CA PRO A 90 -12.42 23.29 4.55
C PRO A 90 -11.53 24.07 5.52
N ASN A 91 -10.86 25.11 5.05
CA ASN A 91 -9.96 25.97 5.84
C ASN A 91 -8.75 25.27 6.48
N TYR A 92 -8.44 24.02 6.12
CA TYR A 92 -7.26 23.32 6.62
C TYR A 92 -5.96 23.93 6.06
N ILE A 93 -5.08 24.35 6.96
CA ILE A 93 -3.70 24.75 6.65
C ILE A 93 -2.78 23.74 7.36
N PRO A 94 -1.92 23.02 6.63
CA PRO A 94 -0.98 22.08 7.24
C PRO A 94 -0.06 22.77 8.24
N THR A 95 0.15 22.14 9.40
CA THR A 95 1.01 22.67 10.47
C THR A 95 2.48 22.34 10.28
N GLY A 96 2.79 21.41 9.37
CA GLY A 96 4.15 21.02 9.04
C GLY A 96 4.86 21.96 8.07
N ASN A 97 5.92 21.46 7.46
CA ASN A 97 6.75 22.19 6.53
C ASN A 97 7.22 21.27 5.38
N LYS A 98 8.00 21.84 4.47
CA LYS A 98 8.52 21.14 3.28
C LYS A 98 9.18 19.79 3.60
N MET A 99 9.90 19.68 4.71
CA MET A 99 10.56 18.43 5.11
C MET A 99 9.57 17.38 5.61
N THR A 100 8.56 17.79 6.40
CA THR A 100 7.55 16.87 6.92
C THR A 100 6.55 16.43 5.85
N TRP A 101 6.41 17.18 4.76
CA TRP A 101 5.55 16.81 3.63
C TRP A 101 6.19 15.78 2.70
N ILE A 102 7.51 15.58 2.74
CA ILE A 102 8.22 14.62 1.88
C ILE A 102 8.21 13.20 2.46
N GLN A 103 7.36 12.89 3.44
CA GLN A 103 7.25 11.54 4.03
C GLN A 103 6.62 10.53 3.07
N ASP A 104 6.74 9.24 3.37
CA ASP A 104 6.09 8.14 2.65
C ASP A 104 5.09 7.38 3.53
N SER A 105 4.34 6.47 2.92
CA SER A 105 3.29 5.70 3.58
C SER A 105 3.81 4.76 4.68
N LEU A 106 5.07 4.31 4.63
CA LEU A 106 5.63 3.48 5.71
C LEU A 106 5.86 4.32 6.96
N ALA A 107 6.35 5.56 6.83
CA ALA A 107 6.47 6.48 7.97
C ALA A 107 5.11 6.73 8.66
N LEU A 108 4.02 6.78 7.89
CA LEU A 108 2.67 6.86 8.44
C LEU A 108 2.26 5.57 9.17
N ALA A 109 2.59 4.40 8.62
CA ALA A 109 2.34 3.11 9.26
C ALA A 109 3.10 2.97 10.59
N GLU A 110 4.34 3.46 10.63
CA GLU A 110 5.17 3.51 11.85
C GLU A 110 4.54 4.40 12.93
N LYS A 111 3.95 5.53 12.53
CA LYS A 111 3.25 6.42 13.47
C LYS A 111 1.95 5.81 14.01
N LEU A 112 1.23 5.06 13.18
CA LEU A 112 -0.03 4.40 13.56
C LEU A 112 0.19 3.15 14.42
N HIS A 113 1.31 2.43 14.21
CA HIS A 113 1.64 1.21 14.94
C HIS A 113 1.49 1.34 16.47
N PRO A 114 2.16 2.29 17.17
CA PRO A 114 2.07 2.39 18.62
C PRO A 114 0.66 2.76 19.11
N ILE A 115 -0.10 3.56 18.37
CA ILE A 115 -1.48 3.93 18.71
C ILE A 115 -2.36 2.68 18.72
N LEU A 116 -2.25 1.85 17.68
CA LEU A 116 -3.00 0.60 17.55
C LEU A 116 -2.57 -0.42 18.60
N GLN A 117 -1.27 -0.51 18.91
CA GLN A 117 -0.75 -1.41 19.96
C GLN A 117 -1.30 -1.06 21.35
N VAL A 118 -1.28 0.23 21.73
CA VAL A 118 -1.79 0.68 23.04
C VAL A 118 -3.29 0.37 23.20
N GLN A 119 -4.07 0.49 22.12
CA GLN A 119 -5.49 0.16 22.11
C GLN A 119 -5.79 -1.35 21.98
N GLY A 120 -4.76 -2.20 21.86
CA GLY A 120 -4.94 -3.64 21.64
C GLY A 120 -5.61 -3.99 20.31
N VAL A 121 -5.55 -3.09 19.33
CA VAL A 121 -6.19 -3.26 18.02
C VAL A 121 -5.22 -4.01 17.11
N LEU A 122 -5.60 -5.22 16.71
CA LEU A 122 -4.85 -5.96 15.69
C LEU A 122 -5.01 -5.26 14.35
N TYR A 123 -3.92 -5.18 13.59
CA TYR A 123 -3.95 -4.55 12.27
C TYR A 123 -2.98 -5.22 11.30
N TYR A 124 -3.14 -4.92 10.02
CA TYR A 124 -2.11 -5.11 9.01
C TYR A 124 -2.22 -4.07 7.89
N VAL A 125 -1.08 -3.67 7.33
CA VAL A 125 -0.99 -2.88 6.10
C VAL A 125 -1.39 -3.73 4.91
N THR A 126 -2.20 -3.18 4.03
CA THR A 126 -2.72 -3.85 2.83
C THR A 126 -2.61 -2.94 1.60
N GLY A 127 -3.41 -3.20 0.57
CA GLY A 127 -3.66 -2.28 -0.52
C GLY A 127 -2.41 -1.93 -1.33
N GLY A 128 -2.23 -0.64 -1.60
CA GLY A 128 -1.16 -0.18 -2.49
C GLY A 128 0.23 -0.48 -1.95
N VAL A 129 0.48 -0.19 -0.67
CA VAL A 129 1.81 -0.30 -0.02
C VAL A 129 2.28 -1.74 0.06
N ALA A 130 1.41 -2.66 0.47
CA ALA A 130 1.76 -4.08 0.54
C ALA A 130 2.03 -4.65 -0.86
N ALA A 131 1.19 -4.30 -1.85
CA ALA A 131 1.33 -4.79 -3.22
C ALA A 131 2.66 -4.40 -3.87
N ILE A 132 3.11 -3.15 -3.70
CA ILE A 132 4.37 -2.66 -4.28
C ILE A 132 5.59 -3.15 -3.51
N THR A 133 5.44 -3.48 -2.22
CA THR A 133 6.51 -4.10 -1.44
C THR A 133 6.74 -5.54 -1.88
N TYR A 134 5.66 -6.30 -2.08
CA TYR A 134 5.73 -7.69 -2.52
C TYR A 134 5.91 -7.86 -4.02
N GLY A 135 5.55 -6.85 -4.82
CA GLY A 135 5.51 -6.90 -6.28
C GLY A 135 6.42 -5.86 -6.94
N GLU A 136 5.88 -5.18 -7.96
CA GLU A 136 6.58 -4.16 -8.72
C GLU A 136 6.51 -2.79 -8.01
N PRO A 137 7.65 -2.11 -7.76
CA PRO A 137 7.65 -0.79 -7.16
C PRO A 137 6.95 0.26 -8.05
N ARG A 138 6.01 1.00 -7.45
CA ARG A 138 5.41 2.22 -8.01
C ARG A 138 5.04 3.15 -6.86
N THR A 139 4.64 4.39 -7.16
CA THR A 139 4.09 5.27 -6.14
C THR A 139 2.67 4.86 -5.74
N THR A 140 2.28 5.19 -4.52
CA THR A 140 0.91 5.09 -4.01
C THR A 140 0.58 6.37 -3.25
N ARG A 141 -0.69 6.77 -3.25
CA ARG A 141 -1.12 8.03 -2.61
C ARG A 141 -1.36 7.83 -1.12
N ASP A 142 -2.12 6.79 -0.80
CA ASP A 142 -2.68 6.55 0.52
C ASP A 142 -2.10 5.26 1.13
N LEU A 143 -2.15 5.17 2.46
CA LEU A 143 -1.81 3.97 3.23
C LEU A 143 -3.10 3.21 3.58
N ASP A 144 -3.21 1.95 3.19
CA ASP A 144 -4.37 1.12 3.53
C ASP A 144 -4.05 0.21 4.72
N LEU A 145 -4.89 0.21 5.76
CA LEU A 145 -4.82 -0.73 6.88
C LEU A 145 -6.16 -1.45 7.04
N VAL A 146 -6.11 -2.72 7.45
CA VAL A 146 -7.28 -3.38 8.05
C VAL A 146 -7.07 -3.45 9.56
N ILE A 147 -8.09 -3.09 10.32
CA ILE A 147 -8.07 -3.09 11.79
C ILE A 147 -9.19 -3.98 12.36
N ALA A 148 -8.84 -4.81 13.35
CA ALA A 148 -9.79 -5.61 14.11
C ALA A 148 -10.27 -4.82 15.33
N ILE A 149 -11.37 -4.08 15.18
CA ILE A 149 -11.96 -3.30 16.25
C ILE A 149 -13.49 -3.41 16.21
N GLY A 150 -14.10 -3.61 17.37
CA GLY A 150 -15.55 -3.53 17.51
C GLY A 150 -16.03 -2.08 17.47
N ARG A 151 -17.29 -1.86 17.06
CA ARG A 151 -17.87 -0.51 16.95
C ARG A 151 -17.76 0.32 18.24
N GLY A 152 -17.87 -0.34 19.39
CA GLY A 152 -17.73 0.32 20.71
C GLY A 152 -16.33 0.84 21.02
N GLY A 153 -15.28 0.32 20.36
CA GLY A 153 -13.90 0.79 20.52
C GLY A 153 -13.53 1.96 19.61
N ILE A 154 -14.32 2.24 18.57
CA ILE A 154 -14.04 3.31 17.60
C ILE A 154 -13.89 4.68 18.28
N PRO A 155 -14.76 5.12 19.22
CA PRO A 155 -14.60 6.42 19.86
C PRO A 155 -13.26 6.58 20.59
N GLY A 156 -12.76 5.51 21.23
CA GLY A 156 -11.48 5.52 21.92
C GLY A 156 -10.31 5.66 20.94
N LEU A 157 -10.32 4.88 19.86
CA LEU A 157 -9.32 4.98 18.79
C LEU A 157 -9.32 6.37 18.14
N VAL A 158 -10.49 6.94 17.86
CA VAL A 158 -10.62 8.29 17.28
C VAL A 158 -10.00 9.33 18.19
N ASN A 159 -10.31 9.30 19.48
CA ASN A 159 -9.73 10.23 20.45
C ASN A 159 -8.19 10.16 20.46
N ASP A 160 -7.61 8.96 20.42
CA ASP A 160 -6.15 8.79 20.39
C ASP A 160 -5.52 9.28 19.09
N LEU A 161 -6.19 9.06 17.95
CA LEU A 161 -5.78 9.58 16.66
C LEU A 161 -5.81 11.12 16.64
N GLU A 162 -6.90 11.73 17.11
CA GLU A 162 -7.02 13.20 17.19
C GLU A 162 -5.95 13.80 18.10
N ASN A 163 -5.69 13.19 19.25
CA ASN A 163 -4.60 13.59 20.15
C ASN A 163 -3.21 13.46 19.50
N ALA A 164 -3.03 12.50 18.59
CA ALA A 164 -1.81 12.32 17.79
C ALA A 164 -1.73 13.26 16.56
N GLY A 165 -2.70 14.17 16.40
CA GLY A 165 -2.72 15.18 15.34
C GLY A 165 -3.35 14.71 14.03
N PHE A 166 -4.24 13.72 14.08
CA PHE A 166 -5.00 13.27 12.92
C PHE A 166 -6.36 13.97 12.86
N TYR A 167 -6.82 14.24 11.64
CA TYR A 167 -8.21 14.58 11.35
C TYR A 167 -8.96 13.32 10.93
N VAL A 168 -10.10 13.05 11.56
CA VAL A 168 -10.87 11.81 11.41
C VAL A 168 -12.35 12.12 11.09
N PRO A 169 -12.72 12.37 9.82
CA PRO A 169 -14.10 12.59 9.43
C PRO A 169 -14.94 11.29 9.41
N GLY A 170 -16.26 11.44 9.40
CA GLY A 170 -17.19 10.33 9.11
C GLY A 170 -17.31 9.27 10.20
N VAL A 171 -16.93 9.58 11.45
CA VAL A 171 -16.93 8.63 12.58
C VAL A 171 -18.32 8.03 12.80
N GLU A 172 -19.38 8.83 12.76
CA GLU A 172 -20.75 8.37 12.95
C GLU A 172 -21.19 7.36 11.88
N ASP A 173 -20.71 7.49 10.64
CA ASP A 173 -21.02 6.55 9.56
C ASP A 173 -20.42 5.17 9.85
N VAL A 174 -19.21 5.12 10.42
CA VAL A 174 -18.54 3.86 10.78
C VAL A 174 -19.12 3.26 12.05
N VAL A 175 -19.40 4.07 13.08
CA VAL A 175 -20.03 3.61 14.33
C VAL A 175 -21.43 3.07 14.08
N SER A 176 -22.22 3.71 13.21
CA SER A 176 -23.55 3.21 12.80
C SER A 176 -23.47 1.99 11.87
N GLY A 177 -22.30 1.73 11.27
CA GLY A 177 -22.08 0.65 10.31
C GLY A 177 -22.57 0.95 8.89
N ARG A 178 -22.88 2.21 8.59
CA ARG A 178 -23.15 2.67 7.21
C ARG A 178 -21.88 2.60 6.36
N MET A 179 -20.73 2.83 6.97
CA MET A 179 -19.42 2.68 6.35
C MET A 179 -18.56 1.66 7.11
N LYS A 180 -17.55 1.12 6.43
CA LYS A 180 -16.59 0.15 6.99
C LYS A 180 -15.16 0.67 6.97
N MET A 181 -14.97 1.97 6.80
CA MET A 181 -13.65 2.58 6.63
C MET A 181 -13.64 3.93 7.31
N LEU A 182 -12.64 4.16 8.17
CA LEU A 182 -12.29 5.48 8.68
C LEU A 182 -11.18 6.05 7.81
N GLN A 183 -11.42 7.18 7.19
CA GLN A 183 -10.41 7.92 6.45
C GLN A 183 -9.73 8.86 7.43
N ILE A 184 -8.40 8.87 7.47
CA ILE A 184 -7.64 9.70 8.40
C ILE A 184 -6.56 10.50 7.65
N THR A 185 -6.34 11.74 8.11
CA THR A 185 -5.31 12.62 7.57
C THR A 185 -4.41 13.11 8.70
N GLU A 186 -3.11 12.86 8.61
CA GLU A 186 -2.15 13.44 9.54
C GLU A 186 -1.91 14.91 9.19
N MET A 187 -2.34 15.80 10.07
CA MET A 187 -2.46 17.23 9.77
C MET A 187 -1.12 17.95 9.56
N ALA A 188 -0.02 17.38 10.06
CA ALA A 188 1.32 17.94 9.86
C ALA A 188 1.94 17.54 8.51
N THR A 189 1.75 16.28 8.08
CA THR A 189 2.45 15.70 6.93
C THR A 189 1.60 15.68 5.65
N ILE A 190 0.30 15.94 5.76
CA ILE A 190 -0.66 15.83 4.64
C ILE A 190 -0.71 14.37 4.12
N SER A 191 -0.42 13.41 4.99
CA SER A 191 -0.44 11.98 4.66
C SER A 191 -1.76 11.37 5.09
N ARG A 192 -2.25 10.42 4.29
CA ARG A 192 -3.55 9.80 4.48
C ARG A 192 -3.45 8.31 4.72
N ALA A 193 -4.35 7.81 5.54
CA ALA A 193 -4.60 6.38 5.67
C ALA A 193 -6.10 6.08 5.60
N ASP A 194 -6.41 4.91 5.07
CA ASP A 194 -7.74 4.31 5.10
C ASP A 194 -7.71 3.13 6.07
N LEU A 195 -8.45 3.25 7.18
CA LEU A 195 -8.57 2.21 8.20
C LEU A 195 -9.85 1.41 7.96
N VAL A 196 -9.73 0.28 7.28
CA VAL A 196 -10.83 -0.64 7.00
C VAL A 196 -11.14 -1.46 8.25
N ILE A 197 -12.38 -1.45 8.69
CA ILE A 197 -12.85 -2.29 9.78
C ILE A 197 -12.99 -3.72 9.26
N ALA A 198 -12.28 -4.65 9.92
CA ALA A 198 -12.31 -6.06 9.58
C ALA A 198 -13.75 -6.61 9.55
N GLY A 199 -14.02 -7.48 8.59
CA GLY A 199 -15.23 -8.29 8.60
C GLY A 199 -15.14 -9.41 9.64
N GLU A 200 -16.25 -10.15 9.77
CA GLU A 200 -16.36 -11.29 10.69
C GLU A 200 -16.23 -12.64 9.98
N LYS A 201 -16.01 -12.64 8.65
CA LYS A 201 -15.93 -13.89 7.89
C LYS A 201 -14.66 -14.64 8.23
N GLU A 202 -14.68 -15.94 8.01
CA GLU A 202 -13.52 -16.82 8.24
C GLU A 202 -12.25 -16.29 7.55
N PHE A 203 -12.37 -15.81 6.31
CA PHE A 203 -11.23 -15.24 5.58
C PHE A 203 -10.63 -14.02 6.27
N ASP A 204 -11.47 -13.11 6.78
CA ASP A 204 -11.02 -11.91 7.49
C ASP A 204 -10.20 -12.30 8.73
N GLN A 205 -10.66 -13.31 9.47
CA GLN A 205 -9.99 -13.81 10.68
C GLN A 205 -8.65 -14.49 10.35
N VAL A 206 -8.63 -15.32 9.31
CA VAL A 206 -7.41 -16.02 8.87
C VAL A 206 -6.32 -15.04 8.43
N GLN A 207 -6.68 -13.92 7.78
CA GLN A 207 -5.72 -12.88 7.41
C GLN A 207 -4.96 -12.30 8.63
N PHE A 208 -5.64 -12.10 9.76
CA PHE A 208 -4.96 -11.65 10.97
C PHE A 208 -3.98 -12.68 11.54
N THR A 209 -4.22 -13.97 11.34
CA THR A 209 -3.29 -15.04 11.75
C THR A 209 -2.10 -15.18 10.81
N ARG A 210 -2.27 -14.82 9.53
CA ARG A 210 -1.26 -14.93 8.47
C ARG A 210 -0.49 -13.63 8.22
N ARG A 211 -0.89 -12.51 8.81
CA ARG A 211 -0.17 -11.24 8.68
C ARG A 211 1.29 -11.43 9.05
N GLN A 212 2.17 -10.80 8.28
CA GLN A 212 3.61 -10.93 8.44
C GLN A 212 4.15 -9.68 9.15
N GLN A 213 5.00 -9.89 10.14
CA GLN A 213 5.75 -8.81 10.76
C GLN A 213 6.95 -8.46 9.89
N HIS A 214 7.16 -7.17 9.63
CA HIS A 214 8.28 -6.65 8.86
C HIS A 214 8.96 -5.52 9.62
N GLN A 215 10.26 -5.40 9.43
CA GLN A 215 11.01 -4.22 9.85
C GLN A 215 11.09 -3.23 8.68
N THR A 216 10.66 -2.01 8.95
CA THR A 216 10.78 -0.90 8.00
C THR A 216 12.24 -0.45 7.90
N PRO A 217 12.59 0.38 6.90
CA PRO A 217 13.95 0.90 6.77
C PRO A 217 14.43 1.73 7.98
N SER A 218 13.52 2.30 8.77
CA SER A 218 13.85 3.00 10.02
C SER A 218 14.12 2.05 11.19
N GLY A 219 13.84 0.75 11.03
CA GLY A 219 13.94 -0.28 12.05
C GLY A 219 12.66 -0.49 12.86
N ALA A 220 11.59 0.25 12.57
CA ALA A 220 10.30 0.09 13.23
C ALA A 220 9.59 -1.19 12.75
N GLU A 221 8.77 -1.77 13.62
CA GLU A 221 8.01 -2.99 13.31
C GLU A 221 6.61 -2.63 12.83
N ILE A 222 6.19 -3.25 11.73
CA ILE A 222 4.83 -3.16 11.22
C ILE A 222 4.31 -4.54 10.83
N TYR A 223 2.99 -4.70 10.83
CA TYR A 223 2.35 -5.88 10.27
C TYR A 223 1.83 -5.58 8.86
N MET A 224 2.02 -6.50 7.92
CA MET A 224 1.46 -6.43 6.57
C MET A 224 0.65 -7.70 6.25
N ALA A 225 -0.33 -7.59 5.37
CA ALA A 225 -1.02 -8.76 4.82
C ALA A 225 -0.02 -9.70 4.14
N SER A 226 -0.30 -11.01 4.14
CA SER A 226 0.54 -11.94 3.38
C SER A 226 0.46 -11.66 1.87
N PRO A 227 1.50 -12.00 1.09
CA PRO A 227 1.44 -11.85 -0.37
C PRO A 227 0.25 -12.58 -1.00
N GLU A 228 -0.12 -13.76 -0.47
CA GLU A 228 -1.28 -14.52 -0.93
C GLU A 228 -2.59 -13.78 -0.69
N ASP A 229 -2.74 -13.16 0.49
CA ASP A 229 -3.93 -12.38 0.82
C ASP A 229 -4.02 -11.10 -0.01
N ILE A 230 -2.89 -10.51 -0.40
CA ILE A 230 -2.88 -9.40 -1.37
C ILE A 230 -3.41 -9.85 -2.72
N ILE A 231 -2.97 -11.01 -3.23
CA ILE A 231 -3.46 -11.57 -4.49
C ILE A 231 -4.98 -11.83 -4.40
N LEU A 232 -5.43 -12.53 -3.38
CA LEU A 232 -6.85 -12.90 -3.21
C LEU A 232 -7.76 -11.68 -3.06
N ASN A 233 -7.39 -10.70 -2.22
CA ASN A 233 -8.18 -9.48 -2.04
C ASN A 233 -8.27 -8.67 -3.34
N LYS A 234 -7.17 -8.59 -4.11
CA LYS A 234 -7.18 -7.87 -5.39
C LYS A 234 -7.99 -8.59 -6.46
N LEU A 235 -7.99 -9.92 -6.49
CA LEU A 235 -8.86 -10.70 -7.37
C LEU A 235 -10.34 -10.46 -7.02
N LEU A 236 -10.69 -10.49 -5.72
CA LEU A 236 -12.04 -10.17 -5.24
C LEU A 236 -12.50 -8.77 -5.67
N TRP A 237 -11.63 -7.76 -5.53
CA TRP A 237 -11.94 -6.38 -5.94
C TRP A 237 -11.98 -6.21 -7.47
N GLY A 238 -11.02 -6.82 -8.18
CA GLY A 238 -10.91 -6.75 -9.63
C GLY A 238 -12.13 -7.31 -10.35
N LYS A 239 -12.78 -8.33 -9.79
CA LYS A 239 -14.04 -8.89 -10.30
C LYS A 239 -15.16 -7.84 -10.40
N GLN A 240 -15.16 -6.85 -9.51
CA GLN A 240 -16.16 -5.80 -9.48
C GLN A 240 -15.76 -4.58 -10.32
N SER A 241 -14.47 -4.26 -10.38
CA SER A 241 -13.99 -2.99 -10.94
C SER A 241 -13.29 -3.10 -12.30
N GLN A 242 -12.95 -4.30 -12.78
CA GLN A 242 -12.12 -4.56 -13.97
C GLN A 242 -10.85 -3.69 -14.05
N SER A 243 -10.24 -3.40 -12.89
CA SER A 243 -9.14 -2.44 -12.82
C SER A 243 -7.82 -3.05 -13.27
N GLU A 244 -7.23 -2.50 -14.32
CA GLU A 244 -5.89 -2.88 -14.80
C GLU A 244 -4.81 -2.72 -13.71
N LYS A 245 -4.95 -1.70 -12.84
CA LYS A 245 -4.04 -1.48 -11.71
C LYS A 245 -4.05 -2.67 -10.75
N GLN A 246 -5.23 -3.22 -10.42
CA GLN A 246 -5.32 -4.38 -9.53
C GLN A 246 -4.70 -5.62 -10.17
N TRP A 247 -4.93 -5.82 -11.47
CA TRP A 247 -4.34 -6.92 -12.22
C TRP A 247 -2.81 -6.82 -12.29
N ARG A 248 -2.26 -5.64 -12.58
CA ARG A 248 -0.82 -5.38 -12.58
C ARG A 248 -0.19 -5.63 -11.21
N ASP A 249 -0.86 -5.22 -10.14
CA ASP A 249 -0.39 -5.50 -8.78
C ASP A 249 -0.37 -7.02 -8.50
N ILE A 250 -1.39 -7.78 -8.93
CA ILE A 250 -1.43 -9.26 -8.82
C ILE A 250 -0.26 -9.89 -9.56
N LEU A 251 -0.07 -9.55 -10.84
CA LEU A 251 1.03 -10.08 -11.66
C LEU A 251 2.39 -9.73 -11.05
N GLY A 252 2.54 -8.51 -10.54
CA GLY A 252 3.77 -8.07 -9.88
C GLY A 252 4.08 -8.91 -8.65
N VAL A 253 3.11 -9.15 -7.77
CA VAL A 253 3.31 -10.00 -6.59
C VAL A 253 3.68 -11.43 -6.99
N LEU A 254 2.96 -12.04 -7.96
CA LEU A 254 3.26 -13.39 -8.46
C LEU A 254 4.67 -13.50 -9.02
N LYS A 255 5.06 -12.60 -9.92
CA LYS A 255 6.39 -12.60 -10.56
C LYS A 255 7.52 -12.39 -9.55
N THR A 256 7.31 -11.61 -8.50
CA THR A 256 8.35 -11.36 -7.48
C THR A 256 8.39 -12.46 -6.42
N GLN A 257 7.27 -13.03 -5.99
CA GLN A 257 7.26 -14.02 -4.91
C GLN A 257 7.48 -15.47 -5.39
N GLN A 258 7.00 -15.82 -6.58
CA GLN A 258 7.15 -17.16 -7.20
C GLN A 258 6.91 -18.31 -6.19
N ASP A 259 7.88 -19.22 -6.04
CA ASP A 259 7.82 -20.42 -5.21
C ASP A 259 7.70 -20.16 -3.70
N ALA A 260 7.90 -18.91 -3.26
CA ALA A 260 7.67 -18.53 -1.86
C ALA A 260 6.18 -18.44 -1.49
N LEU A 261 5.28 -18.46 -2.48
CA LEU A 261 3.83 -18.41 -2.28
C LEU A 261 3.27 -19.79 -1.89
N ASP A 262 2.32 -19.77 -0.95
CA ASP A 262 1.49 -20.93 -0.64
C ASP A 262 0.38 -21.11 -1.69
N PHE A 263 0.70 -21.81 -2.78
CA PHE A 263 -0.26 -22.09 -3.84
C PHE A 263 -1.43 -22.97 -3.39
N ARG A 264 -1.25 -23.79 -2.34
CA ARG A 264 -2.37 -24.59 -1.80
C ARG A 264 -3.39 -23.66 -1.15
N TYR A 265 -2.93 -22.69 -0.36
CA TYR A 265 -3.78 -21.66 0.24
C TYR A 265 -4.48 -20.81 -0.82
N LEU A 266 -3.73 -20.34 -1.85
CA LEU A 266 -4.31 -19.58 -2.96
C LEU A 266 -5.42 -20.36 -3.66
N ASN A 267 -5.19 -21.62 -4.02
CA ASN A 267 -6.19 -22.46 -4.68
C ASN A 267 -7.41 -22.73 -3.79
N GLN A 268 -7.20 -22.98 -2.50
CA GLN A 268 -8.29 -23.21 -1.55
C GLN A 268 -9.24 -22.01 -1.51
N TRP A 269 -8.71 -20.80 -1.28
CA TRP A 269 -9.54 -19.60 -1.17
C TRP A 269 -10.09 -19.13 -2.51
N ALA A 270 -9.30 -19.23 -3.59
CA ALA A 270 -9.80 -18.93 -4.93
C ALA A 270 -10.98 -19.84 -5.31
N SER A 271 -10.96 -21.12 -4.92
CA SER A 271 -12.10 -22.02 -5.08
C SER A 271 -13.33 -21.54 -4.31
N GLN A 272 -13.17 -21.22 -3.01
CA GLN A 272 -14.28 -20.74 -2.18
C GLN A 272 -14.90 -19.42 -2.68
N PHE A 273 -14.09 -18.55 -3.31
CA PHE A 273 -14.54 -17.27 -3.86
C PHE A 273 -14.98 -17.31 -5.32
N ASN A 274 -14.92 -18.47 -5.98
CA ASN A 274 -15.14 -18.61 -7.42
C ASN A 274 -14.23 -17.66 -8.23
N LEU A 275 -12.92 -17.77 -7.98
CA LEU A 275 -11.83 -17.01 -8.59
C LEU A 275 -10.76 -17.91 -9.22
N LEU A 276 -10.98 -19.24 -9.32
CA LEU A 276 -9.97 -20.16 -9.89
C LEU A 276 -9.58 -19.76 -11.31
N GLN A 277 -10.55 -19.42 -12.16
CA GLN A 277 -10.26 -18.98 -13.53
C GLN A 277 -9.40 -17.70 -13.56
N ASP A 278 -9.67 -16.74 -12.66
CA ASP A 278 -8.88 -15.51 -12.57
C ASP A 278 -7.48 -15.80 -12.03
N LEU A 279 -7.35 -16.70 -11.03
CA LEU A 279 -6.06 -17.12 -10.50
C LEU A 279 -5.23 -17.85 -11.56
N ASP A 280 -5.80 -18.84 -12.27
CA ASP A 280 -5.13 -19.60 -13.34
C ASP A 280 -4.63 -18.66 -14.45
N ARG A 281 -5.46 -17.69 -14.83
CA ARG A 281 -5.08 -16.65 -15.79
C ARG A 281 -3.92 -15.81 -15.28
N ALA A 282 -3.95 -15.39 -14.02
CA ALA A 282 -2.87 -14.60 -13.43
C ALA A 282 -1.56 -15.42 -13.35
N LEU A 283 -1.64 -16.71 -13.03
CA LEU A 283 -0.49 -17.61 -13.00
C LEU A 283 0.14 -17.78 -14.38
N LEU A 284 -0.68 -18.02 -15.41
CA LEU A 284 -0.24 -18.06 -16.81
C LEU A 284 0.42 -16.73 -17.23
N GLU A 285 -0.24 -15.59 -17.01
CA GLU A 285 0.26 -14.28 -17.40
C GLU A 285 1.52 -13.86 -16.61
N SER A 286 1.73 -14.40 -15.41
CA SER A 286 2.95 -14.22 -14.61
C SER A 286 4.09 -15.17 -14.99
N GLY A 287 3.83 -16.18 -15.85
CA GLY A 287 4.80 -17.17 -16.26
C GLY A 287 5.11 -18.25 -15.22
N LEU A 288 4.15 -18.55 -14.34
CA LEU A 288 4.27 -19.57 -13.28
C LEU A 288 3.59 -20.90 -13.64
N TRP A 289 3.02 -21.02 -14.84
CA TRP A 289 2.34 -22.20 -15.39
C TRP A 289 2.97 -22.64 -16.72
#